data_AF-A0A7V2H8Y5-F1
#
_entry.id   AF-A0A7V2H8Y5-F1
#
_cell.length_a   1.000
_cell.length_b   1.000
_cell.length_c   1.000
_cell.angle_alpha   90.00
_cell.angle_beta   90.00
_cell.angle_gamma   90.00
#
_symmetry.space_group_name_H-M   'P 1'
#
loop_
_entity.id
_entity.type
_entity.pdbx_description
1 polymer ?
#
loop_
_entity_poly.entity_id
_entity_poly.type
_entity_poly.pdbx_seq_one_letter_code
_entity_poly.pdbx_strand_id
1 'polypeptide(L)'
;MPRFHSLLALAGIVGISQTASGQIISLVKAGQTIPGVGDVTTVDNLTINNDGEWLVEADTNAAAGDGVLLKNGVVFLREGQALPVPAGSSISSFDDITLNSAGNFGGNIFLAGTGSTGNDSGVFFNATLAIQESFITTAPQHSPNTPYIGFFGARLNDNNQMFIMASVDDPAIATTVDRSIIRAQ
;
A
#
# COMPACT_ATOMS: atom_id res chain seq x y z
N MET A 1 -9.14 -61.16 -53.97
CA MET A 1 -9.70 -59.89 -53.47
C MET A 1 -8.54 -59.03 -52.95
N PRO A 2 -8.22 -57.88 -53.58
CA PRO A 2 -7.09 -57.06 -53.15
C PRO A 2 -7.51 -56.12 -52.00
N ARG A 3 -6.71 -56.09 -50.92
CA ARG A 3 -6.87 -55.16 -49.79
C ARG A 3 -6.19 -53.84 -50.11
N PHE A 4 -6.97 -52.79 -50.36
CA PHE A 4 -6.49 -51.41 -50.42
C PHE A 4 -6.14 -50.92 -49.02
N HIS A 5 -4.89 -50.52 -48.82
CA HIS A 5 -4.43 -49.90 -47.59
C HIS A 5 -4.58 -48.38 -47.74
N SER A 6 -5.53 -47.80 -47.00
CA SER A 6 -5.70 -46.34 -46.92
C SER A 6 -4.53 -45.74 -46.14
N LEU A 7 -3.70 -44.94 -46.82
CA LEU A 7 -2.74 -44.05 -46.18
C LEU A 7 -3.53 -42.90 -45.53
N LEU A 8 -3.52 -42.83 -44.21
CA LEU A 8 -4.02 -41.69 -43.45
C LEU A 8 -2.92 -40.63 -43.42
N ALA A 9 -3.08 -39.54 -44.15
CA ALA A 9 -2.15 -38.41 -44.13
C ALA A 9 -2.39 -37.57 -42.87
N LEU A 10 -1.44 -37.58 -41.93
CA LEU A 10 -1.48 -36.77 -40.72
C LEU A 10 -0.94 -35.36 -41.06
N ALA A 11 -1.84 -34.39 -41.19
CA ALA A 11 -1.47 -32.99 -41.37
C ALA A 11 -1.05 -32.39 -40.01
N GLY A 12 0.25 -32.22 -39.79
CA GLY A 12 0.78 -31.53 -38.62
C GLY A 12 0.52 -30.02 -38.74
N ILE A 13 -0.30 -29.47 -37.83
CA ILE A 13 -0.45 -28.02 -37.69
C ILE A 13 0.81 -27.50 -37.01
N VAL A 14 1.67 -26.82 -37.76
CA VAL A 14 2.78 -26.05 -37.17
C VAL A 14 2.17 -24.77 -36.60
N GLY A 15 1.87 -24.80 -35.30
CA GLY A 15 1.49 -23.60 -34.56
C GLY A 15 2.70 -22.67 -34.48
N ILE A 16 2.71 -21.62 -35.29
CA ILE A 16 3.64 -20.50 -35.13
C ILE A 16 3.21 -19.77 -33.86
N SER A 17 3.93 -20.00 -32.76
CA SER A 17 3.81 -19.17 -31.56
C SER A 17 4.25 -17.76 -31.92
N GLN A 18 3.30 -16.85 -32.12
CA GLN A 18 3.61 -15.43 -32.16
C GLN A 18 4.08 -15.03 -30.75
N THR A 19 5.33 -14.61 -30.64
CA THR A 19 5.82 -13.91 -29.47
C THR A 19 5.01 -12.61 -29.38
N ALA A 20 4.10 -12.53 -28.41
CA ALA A 20 3.43 -11.27 -28.11
C ALA A 20 4.50 -10.25 -27.72
N SER A 21 4.72 -9.23 -28.54
CA SER A 21 5.51 -8.08 -28.13
C SER A 21 4.67 -7.31 -27.11
N GLY A 22 5.01 -7.43 -25.82
CA GLY A 22 4.40 -6.61 -24.79
C GLY A 22 4.64 -5.13 -25.12
N GLN A 23 3.57 -4.32 -25.13
CA GLN A 23 3.71 -2.88 -25.23
C GLN A 23 4.21 -2.35 -23.87
N ILE A 24 5.34 -1.65 -23.87
CA ILE A 24 5.86 -0.97 -22.68
C ILE A 24 5.34 0.47 -22.69
N ILE A 25 4.61 0.85 -21.65
CA ILE A 25 4.05 2.21 -21.48
C ILE A 25 4.58 2.77 -20.16
N SER A 26 5.09 4.00 -20.19
CA SER A 26 5.43 4.74 -18.97
C SER A 26 4.16 5.41 -18.43
N LEU A 27 3.81 5.10 -17.18
CA LEU A 27 2.60 5.63 -16.51
C LEU A 27 2.92 6.88 -15.67
N VAL A 28 4.08 6.89 -15.02
CA VAL A 28 4.66 8.01 -14.28
C VAL A 28 6.17 7.99 -14.43
N LYS A 29 6.84 9.15 -14.46
CA LYS A 29 8.29 9.26 -14.50
C LYS A 29 8.77 10.59 -13.92
N ALA A 30 10.03 10.64 -13.49
CA ALA A 30 10.69 11.90 -13.16
C ALA A 30 10.63 12.91 -14.32
N GLY A 31 10.39 14.18 -13.99
CA GLY A 31 10.15 15.29 -14.92
C GLY A 31 8.72 15.37 -15.48
N GLN A 32 7.81 14.45 -15.10
CA GLN A 32 6.40 14.57 -15.45
C GLN A 32 5.70 15.56 -14.52
N THR A 33 5.05 16.58 -15.08
CA THR A 33 4.21 17.51 -14.32
C THR A 33 2.91 16.83 -13.88
N ILE A 34 2.62 16.88 -12.58
CA ILE A 34 1.34 16.47 -11.98
C ILE A 34 0.62 17.74 -11.49
N PRO A 35 -0.63 17.98 -11.93
CA PRO A 35 -1.40 19.16 -11.52
C PRO A 35 -1.47 19.31 -9.99
N GLY A 36 -1.14 20.51 -9.50
CA GLY A 36 -1.24 20.87 -8.08
C GLY A 36 -0.01 20.53 -7.21
N VAL A 37 0.91 19.71 -7.72
CA VAL A 37 2.11 19.27 -6.96
C VAL A 37 3.42 19.41 -7.74
N GLY A 38 3.40 19.86 -8.99
CA GLY A 38 4.63 20.15 -9.75
C GLY A 38 5.19 18.92 -10.47
N ASP A 39 6.48 18.92 -10.75
CA ASP A 39 7.14 17.84 -11.49
C ASP A 39 7.59 16.73 -10.55
N VAL A 40 7.33 15.48 -10.94
CA VAL A 40 7.85 14.29 -10.24
C VAL A 40 9.37 14.32 -10.24
N THR A 41 9.99 14.07 -9.08
CA THR A 41 11.44 13.99 -8.90
C THR A 41 11.88 12.55 -8.69
N THR A 42 11.12 11.76 -7.92
CA THR A 42 11.38 10.34 -7.65
C THR A 42 10.09 9.50 -7.74
N VAL A 43 10.25 8.18 -7.80
CA VAL A 43 9.16 7.19 -7.75
C VAL A 43 9.68 6.04 -6.89
N ASP A 44 9.13 5.87 -5.69
CA ASP A 44 9.79 5.08 -4.63
C ASP A 44 9.04 3.79 -4.25
N ASN A 45 7.71 3.85 -4.18
CA ASN A 45 6.88 2.70 -3.79
C ASN A 45 5.74 2.46 -4.78
N LEU A 46 5.31 1.21 -4.92
CA LEU A 46 4.29 0.79 -5.89
C LEU A 46 3.46 -0.37 -5.34
N THR A 47 2.15 -0.22 -5.43
CA THR A 47 1.20 -1.33 -5.25
C THR A 47 0.21 -1.35 -6.42
N ILE A 48 -0.20 -2.55 -6.83
CA ILE A 48 -1.08 -2.81 -7.96
C ILE A 48 -2.10 -3.87 -7.53
N ASN A 49 -3.36 -3.71 -7.93
CA ASN A 49 -4.39 -4.72 -7.69
C ASN A 49 -4.67 -5.60 -8.93
N ASN A 50 -5.55 -6.59 -8.79
CA ASN A 50 -5.88 -7.50 -9.89
C ASN A 50 -6.63 -6.83 -11.06
N ASP A 51 -7.22 -5.66 -10.83
CA ASP A 51 -7.92 -4.87 -11.85
C ASP A 51 -6.98 -3.91 -12.60
N GLY A 52 -5.68 -3.93 -12.27
CA GLY A 52 -4.66 -3.08 -12.88
C GLY A 52 -4.71 -1.62 -12.39
N GLU A 53 -5.50 -1.32 -11.35
CA GLU A 53 -5.33 -0.06 -10.63
C GLU A 53 -4.01 -0.09 -9.88
N TRP A 54 -3.37 1.07 -9.82
CA TRP A 54 -2.09 1.22 -9.16
C TRP A 54 -2.08 2.46 -8.28
N LEU A 55 -1.27 2.37 -7.24
CA LEU A 55 -0.95 3.45 -6.34
C LEU A 55 0.57 3.53 -6.22
N VAL A 56 1.11 4.72 -6.41
CA VAL A 56 2.55 4.96 -6.34
C VAL A 56 2.84 6.05 -5.32
N GLU A 57 3.96 5.91 -4.62
CA GLU A 57 4.57 6.98 -3.84
C GLU A 57 5.62 7.67 -4.70
N ALA A 58 5.61 8.99 -4.69
CA ALA A 58 6.53 9.81 -5.47
C ALA A 58 6.81 11.13 -4.75
N ASP A 59 8.03 11.64 -4.90
CA ASP A 59 8.34 13.03 -4.58
C ASP A 59 8.12 13.93 -5.79
N THR A 60 7.91 15.22 -5.53
CA THR A 60 7.84 16.27 -6.53
C THR A 60 8.79 17.43 -6.24
N ASN A 61 8.72 18.49 -7.04
CA ASN A 61 9.44 19.75 -6.81
C ASN A 61 8.57 20.83 -6.15
N ALA A 62 7.43 20.47 -5.54
CA ALA A 62 6.63 21.43 -4.79
C ALA A 62 7.42 21.98 -3.59
N ALA A 63 7.25 23.27 -3.29
CA ALA A 63 7.97 23.89 -2.16
C ALA A 63 7.51 23.36 -0.77
N ALA A 64 6.34 22.73 -0.70
CA ALA A 64 5.80 22.10 0.50
C ALA A 64 4.89 20.95 0.09
N GLY A 65 4.89 19.86 0.85
CA GLY A 65 4.09 18.67 0.57
C GLY A 65 4.45 18.07 -0.79
N ASP A 66 5.73 17.82 -1.00
CA ASP A 66 6.31 17.22 -2.20
C ASP A 66 6.12 15.71 -2.25
N GLY A 67 5.99 15.03 -1.10
CA GLY A 67 5.57 13.63 -1.07
C GLY A 67 4.09 13.47 -1.44
N VAL A 68 3.79 12.59 -2.41
CA VAL A 68 2.44 12.29 -2.88
C VAL A 68 2.19 10.80 -3.05
N LEU A 69 0.94 10.39 -2.84
CA LEU A 69 0.41 9.15 -3.38
C LEU A 69 -0.40 9.45 -4.64
N LEU A 70 -0.01 8.88 -5.79
CA LEU A 70 -0.79 8.96 -7.02
C LEU A 70 -1.56 7.68 -7.24
N LYS A 71 -2.89 7.76 -7.31
CA LYS A 71 -3.76 6.66 -7.72
C LYS A 71 -4.10 6.81 -9.19
N ASN A 72 -3.68 5.85 -10.02
CA ASN A 72 -3.89 5.90 -11.47
C ASN A 72 -3.45 7.24 -12.12
N GLY A 73 -2.36 7.84 -11.62
CA GLY A 73 -1.77 9.08 -12.13
C GLY A 73 -2.40 10.37 -11.58
N VAL A 74 -3.38 10.27 -10.69
CA VAL A 74 -4.03 11.42 -10.04
C VAL A 74 -3.61 11.47 -8.57
N VAL A 75 -3.34 12.67 -8.04
CA VAL A 75 -3.04 12.87 -6.62
C VAL A 75 -4.20 12.35 -5.77
N PHE A 76 -3.91 11.37 -4.92
CA PHE A 76 -4.84 10.77 -3.97
C PHE A 76 -4.63 11.33 -2.56
N LEU A 77 -3.38 11.29 -2.07
CA LEU A 77 -2.95 11.89 -0.81
C LEU A 77 -1.66 12.68 -1.04
N ARG A 78 -1.41 13.64 -0.14
CA ARG A 78 -0.23 14.51 -0.18
C ARG A 78 0.24 14.81 1.23
N GLU A 79 1.55 14.90 1.42
CA GLU A 79 2.12 15.46 2.64
C GLU A 79 1.57 16.87 2.96
N GLY A 80 1.45 17.18 4.25
CA GLY A 80 0.81 18.39 4.73
C GLY A 80 -0.72 18.39 4.61
N GLN A 81 -1.34 17.38 4.00
CA GLN A 81 -2.80 17.25 4.00
C GLN A 81 -3.31 17.06 5.43
N ALA A 82 -4.18 17.98 5.87
CA ALA A 82 -4.83 17.89 7.16
C ALA A 82 -5.73 16.65 7.25
N LEU A 83 -5.68 15.97 8.40
CA LEU A 83 -6.54 14.84 8.70
C LEU A 83 -7.60 15.23 9.74
N PRO A 84 -8.83 14.67 9.64
CA PRO A 84 -9.86 14.92 10.64
C PRO A 84 -9.51 14.29 12.00
N VAL A 85 -8.77 13.17 11.97
CA VAL A 85 -8.32 12.44 13.16
C VAL A 85 -6.88 11.97 12.94
N PRO A 86 -5.96 12.21 13.90
CA PRO A 86 -6.13 13.05 15.09
C PRO A 86 -6.37 14.53 14.76
N ALA A 87 -7.11 15.23 15.63
CA ALA A 87 -7.38 16.64 15.42
C ALA A 87 -6.08 17.46 15.43
N GLY A 88 -5.90 18.32 14.42
CA GLY A 88 -4.71 19.14 14.26
C GLY A 88 -3.51 18.44 13.61
N SER A 89 -3.67 17.17 13.25
CA SER A 89 -2.64 16.43 12.53
C SER A 89 -2.68 16.66 11.01
N SER A 90 -1.54 16.44 10.37
CA SER A 90 -1.42 16.32 8.92
C SER A 90 -0.55 15.12 8.54
N ILE A 91 -0.66 14.67 7.29
CA ILE A 91 0.24 13.66 6.74
C ILE A 91 1.67 14.21 6.74
N SER A 92 2.62 13.46 7.28
CA SER A 92 4.06 13.79 7.26
C SER A 92 4.82 12.99 6.22
N SER A 93 4.54 11.69 6.08
CA SER A 93 5.11 10.81 5.05
C SER A 93 4.29 9.53 4.94
N PHE A 94 4.57 8.72 3.92
CA PHE A 94 3.88 7.45 3.66
C PHE A 94 4.77 6.26 3.96
N ASP A 95 4.17 5.13 4.33
CA ASP A 95 4.87 3.87 4.51
C ASP A 95 3.92 2.67 4.29
N ASP A 96 4.46 1.54 3.82
CA ASP A 96 3.73 0.29 3.64
C ASP A 96 2.36 0.41 2.92
N ILE A 97 2.32 1.13 1.80
CA ILE A 97 1.08 1.31 1.03
C ILE A 97 0.57 -0.01 0.42
N THR A 98 -0.75 -0.21 0.43
CA THR A 98 -1.42 -1.38 -0.13
C THR A 98 -2.77 -1.00 -0.75
N LEU A 99 -3.15 -1.73 -1.81
CA LEU A 99 -4.37 -1.51 -2.58
C LEU A 99 -5.05 -2.86 -2.81
N ASN A 100 -6.37 -2.94 -2.61
CA ASN A 100 -7.14 -4.14 -2.97
C ASN A 100 -7.91 -3.97 -4.29
N SER A 101 -8.56 -5.03 -4.76
CA SER A 101 -9.26 -5.04 -6.07
C SER A 101 -10.44 -4.08 -6.12
N ALA A 102 -11.07 -3.77 -4.98
CA ALA A 102 -12.08 -2.71 -4.91
C ALA A 102 -11.50 -1.29 -4.98
N GLY A 103 -10.17 -1.15 -5.09
CA GLY A 103 -9.48 0.12 -5.13
C GLY A 103 -9.35 0.80 -3.77
N ASN A 104 -9.60 0.07 -2.68
CA ASN A 104 -9.44 0.61 -1.34
C ASN A 104 -7.96 0.65 -0.96
N PHE A 105 -7.54 1.76 -0.38
CA PHE A 105 -6.20 2.00 0.13
C PHE A 105 -6.08 1.55 1.58
N GLY A 106 -4.95 0.92 1.91
CA GLY A 106 -4.47 0.76 3.28
C GLY A 106 -3.00 1.16 3.38
N GLY A 107 -2.52 1.55 4.55
CA GLY A 107 -1.10 1.82 4.75
C GLY A 107 -0.77 2.37 6.13
N ASN A 108 0.53 2.42 6.44
CA ASN A 108 1.06 3.17 7.56
C ASN A 108 1.30 4.62 7.11
N ILE A 109 0.85 5.59 7.89
CA ILE A 109 1.06 7.01 7.58
C ILE A 109 1.69 7.67 8.79
N PHE A 110 2.83 8.31 8.58
CA PHE A 110 3.43 9.18 9.59
C PHE A 110 2.73 10.53 9.61
N LEU A 111 2.62 11.11 10.79
CA LEU A 111 1.76 12.24 11.12
C LEU A 111 2.59 13.36 11.73
N ALA A 112 2.35 14.59 11.27
CA ALA A 112 2.81 15.79 11.94
C ALA A 112 1.68 16.34 12.84
N GLY A 113 2.04 17.11 13.87
CA GLY A 113 1.08 17.84 14.71
C GLY A 113 0.36 17.01 15.78
N THR A 114 0.81 15.79 16.06
CA THR A 114 0.22 14.88 17.07
C THR A 114 0.68 15.16 18.52
N GLY A 115 1.66 16.04 18.68
CA GLY A 115 2.17 16.50 19.98
C GLY A 115 3.26 15.64 20.62
N SER A 116 3.58 14.47 20.06
CA SER A 116 4.64 13.56 20.51
C SER A 116 5.13 12.69 19.36
N THR A 117 6.32 12.10 19.49
CA THR A 117 6.82 11.06 18.57
C THR A 117 6.38 9.64 18.95
N GLY A 118 5.56 9.50 20.00
CA GLY A 118 4.98 8.20 20.38
C GLY A 118 3.60 7.96 19.77
N ASN A 119 3.07 8.93 19.04
CA ASN A 119 1.76 8.91 18.42
C ASN A 119 1.81 9.54 17.03
N ASP A 120 2.96 9.56 16.38
CA ASP A 120 3.20 10.19 15.08
C ASP A 120 3.12 9.19 13.92
N SER A 121 2.58 8.00 14.12
CA SER A 121 2.13 7.15 13.01
C SER A 121 0.82 6.41 13.30
N GLY A 122 0.18 5.94 12.23
CA GLY A 122 -1.05 5.16 12.31
C GLY A 122 -1.34 4.39 11.05
N VAL A 123 -2.17 3.36 11.18
CA VAL A 123 -2.68 2.58 10.07
C VAL A 123 -3.98 3.23 9.59
N PHE A 124 -4.05 3.50 8.28
CA PHE A 124 -5.20 4.13 7.64
C PHE A 124 -5.88 3.19 6.65
N PHE A 125 -7.20 3.30 6.54
CA PHE A 125 -8.02 2.68 5.49
C PHE A 125 -8.81 3.79 4.77
N ASN A 126 -8.58 3.98 3.47
CA ASN A 126 -9.19 5.07 2.67
C ASN A 126 -9.11 6.45 3.36
N ALA A 127 -7.91 6.83 3.83
CA ALA A 127 -7.64 8.07 4.58
C ALA A 127 -8.41 8.22 5.91
N THR A 128 -9.02 7.15 6.40
CA THR A 128 -9.62 7.08 7.74
C THR A 128 -8.69 6.32 8.68
N LEU A 129 -8.37 6.91 9.83
CA LEU A 129 -7.51 6.29 10.84
C LEU A 129 -8.21 5.04 11.41
N ALA A 130 -7.56 3.88 11.31
CA ALA A 130 -8.01 2.63 11.91
C ALA A 130 -7.39 2.43 13.30
N ILE A 131 -6.07 2.65 13.41
CA ILE A 131 -5.33 2.55 14.67
C ILE A 131 -4.11 3.47 14.64
N GLN A 132 -3.73 4.00 15.78
CA GLN A 132 -2.58 4.89 15.94
C GLN A 132 -1.64 4.32 16.99
N GLU A 133 -0.37 4.71 16.93
CA GLU A 133 0.55 4.45 18.05
C GLU A 133 0.05 5.10 19.34
N SER A 134 0.55 4.60 20.47
CA SER A 134 0.08 4.87 21.83
C SER A 134 -1.33 4.39 22.14
N PHE A 135 -2.10 3.85 21.18
CA PHE A 135 -3.36 3.20 21.51
C PHE A 135 -3.08 1.95 22.36
N ILE A 136 -3.84 1.80 23.45
CA ILE A 136 -3.79 0.59 24.26
C ILE A 136 -4.63 -0.48 23.57
N THR A 137 -4.02 -1.64 23.33
CA THR A 137 -4.73 -2.76 22.71
C THR A 137 -5.85 -3.28 23.59
N THR A 138 -6.95 -3.67 22.96
CA THR A 138 -8.09 -4.36 23.59
C THR A 138 -8.12 -5.85 23.26
N ALA A 139 -7.13 -6.34 22.50
CA ALA A 139 -7.06 -7.73 22.09
C ALA A 139 -6.75 -8.64 23.30
N PRO A 140 -7.53 -9.72 23.52
CA PRO A 140 -7.36 -10.59 24.68
C PRO A 140 -6.06 -11.41 24.68
N GLN A 141 -5.33 -11.43 23.57
CA GLN A 141 -4.03 -12.08 23.43
C GLN A 141 -2.89 -11.26 24.04
N HIS A 142 -3.13 -9.98 24.35
CA HIS A 142 -2.17 -9.09 24.98
C HIS A 142 -2.54 -8.84 26.43
N SER A 143 -1.53 -8.54 27.25
CA SER A 143 -1.77 -8.12 28.64
C SER A 143 -2.49 -6.77 28.68
N PRO A 144 -3.20 -6.46 29.78
CA PRO A 144 -3.71 -5.11 30.00
C PRO A 144 -2.60 -4.05 29.94
N ASN A 145 -2.91 -2.90 29.36
CA ASN A 145 -2.01 -1.76 29.17
C ASN A 145 -0.87 -1.95 28.15
N THR A 146 -0.96 -2.92 27.24
CA THR A 146 -0.02 -3.06 26.12
C THR A 146 -0.28 -1.97 25.05
N PRO A 147 0.62 -0.98 24.84
CA PRO A 147 0.47 0.02 23.78
C PRO A 147 0.97 -0.51 22.43
N TYR A 148 0.43 0.04 21.34
CA TYR A 148 1.06 -0.01 20.02
C TYR A 148 2.17 1.04 19.93
N ILE A 149 3.35 0.63 19.46
CA ILE A 149 4.56 1.49 19.40
C ILE A 149 5.24 1.45 18.01
N GLY A 150 4.48 1.04 16.99
CA GLY A 150 4.92 1.04 15.59
C GLY A 150 4.11 0.10 14.72
N PHE A 151 4.08 0.38 13.42
CA PHE A 151 3.38 -0.42 12.41
C PHE A 151 4.25 -0.63 11.19
N PHE A 152 4.23 -1.85 10.65
CA PHE A 152 5.02 -2.26 9.50
C PHE A 152 4.28 -3.36 8.71
N GLY A 153 4.70 -3.61 7.48
CA GLY A 153 4.26 -4.72 6.65
C GLY A 153 2.75 -4.78 6.43
N ALA A 154 2.08 -3.65 6.25
CA ALA A 154 0.63 -3.61 6.05
C ALA A 154 0.22 -4.36 4.77
N ARG A 155 -0.84 -5.16 4.85
CA ARG A 155 -1.42 -5.91 3.73
C ARG A 155 -2.93 -5.81 3.78
N LEU A 156 -3.54 -5.47 2.65
CA LEU A 156 -4.99 -5.38 2.51
C LEU A 156 -5.49 -6.48 1.58
N ASN A 157 -6.52 -7.22 2.00
CA ASN A 157 -7.20 -8.18 1.13
C ASN A 157 -8.50 -7.61 0.54
N ASP A 158 -9.10 -8.34 -0.40
CA ASP A 158 -10.34 -7.94 -1.09
C ASP A 158 -11.59 -7.95 -0.18
N ASN A 159 -11.49 -8.49 1.03
CA ASN A 159 -12.53 -8.41 2.06
C ASN A 159 -12.39 -7.18 2.96
N ASN A 160 -11.56 -6.20 2.58
CA ASN A 160 -11.21 -5.02 3.37
C ASN A 160 -10.64 -5.37 4.76
N GLN A 161 -9.91 -6.47 4.87
CA GLN A 161 -9.19 -6.82 6.10
C GLN A 161 -7.75 -6.40 5.97
N MET A 162 -7.30 -5.56 6.90
CA MET A 162 -5.94 -5.08 6.93
C MET A 162 -5.15 -5.87 7.97
N PHE A 163 -4.09 -6.52 7.53
CA PHE A 163 -3.15 -7.25 8.37
C PHE A 163 -1.88 -6.43 8.52
N ILE A 164 -1.41 -6.23 9.74
CA ILE A 164 -0.28 -5.34 10.04
C ILE A 164 0.67 -6.07 11.01
N MET A 165 1.97 -5.95 10.78
CA MET A 165 2.97 -6.26 11.80
C MET A 165 3.10 -5.05 12.72
N ALA A 166 2.54 -5.14 13.92
CA ALA A 166 2.66 -4.12 14.92
C ALA A 166 3.85 -4.39 15.86
N SER A 167 4.56 -3.33 16.23
CA SER A 167 5.32 -3.31 17.47
C SER A 167 4.37 -3.05 18.65
N VAL A 168 4.53 -3.79 19.73
CA VAL A 168 3.83 -3.54 21.00
C VAL A 168 4.81 -3.61 22.17
N ASP A 169 4.44 -3.07 23.33
CA ASP A 169 5.20 -3.22 24.58
C ASP A 169 4.33 -3.98 25.59
N ASP A 170 4.34 -5.32 25.54
CA ASP A 170 3.47 -6.14 26.39
C ASP A 170 4.09 -6.34 27.78
N PRO A 171 3.48 -5.86 28.88
CA PRO A 171 4.09 -5.93 30.21
C PRO A 171 4.37 -7.37 30.72
N ALA A 172 3.77 -8.40 30.12
CA ALA A 172 4.04 -9.79 30.48
C ALA A 172 5.26 -10.38 29.74
N ILE A 173 5.79 -9.69 28.73
CA ILE A 173 6.96 -10.11 27.97
C ILE A 173 8.15 -9.25 28.38
N ALA A 174 9.27 -9.87 28.75
CA ALA A 174 10.45 -9.16 29.24
C ALA A 174 11.30 -8.56 28.09
N THR A 175 10.66 -7.84 27.17
CA THR A 175 11.33 -7.00 26.17
C THR A 175 10.70 -5.60 26.16
N THR A 176 11.26 -4.67 25.40
CA THR A 176 10.69 -3.33 25.21
C THR A 176 10.04 -3.17 23.83
N VAL A 177 10.11 -4.20 22.97
CA VAL A 177 9.54 -4.22 21.62
C VAL A 177 9.19 -5.66 21.27
N ASP A 178 7.91 -5.99 21.38
CA ASP A 178 7.33 -7.24 20.91
C ASP A 178 6.71 -7.07 19.52
N ARG A 179 6.54 -8.17 18.78
CA ARG A 179 5.94 -8.16 17.44
C ARG A 179 4.66 -8.98 17.42
N SER A 180 3.59 -8.37 16.92
CA SER A 180 2.28 -9.02 16.78
C SER A 180 1.74 -8.80 15.37
N ILE A 181 1.17 -9.85 14.77
CA ILE A 181 0.34 -9.68 13.58
C ILE A 181 -1.07 -9.36 14.05
N ILE A 182 -1.54 -8.16 13.74
CA ILE A 182 -2.89 -7.71 14.06
C ILE A 182 -3.75 -7.64 12.81
N ARG A 183 -5.07 -7.70 13.01
CA ARG A 183 -6.06 -7.40 11.99
C ARG A 183 -6.83 -6.16 12.40
N ALA A 184 -6.72 -5.09 11.62
CA ALA A 184 -7.59 -3.93 11.72
C ALA A 184 -8.81 -4.12 10.79
N GLN A 185 -9.98 -3.73 11.27
CA GLN A 185 -11.26 -3.80 10.54
C GLN A 185 -11.96 -2.44 10.59
#